data_AF-A0A7V9HHR0-F1
#
_entry.id   AF-A0A7V9HHR0-F1
#
_cell.length_a   1.000
_cell.length_b   1.000
_cell.length_c   1.000
_cell.angle_alpha   90.00
_cell.angle_beta   90.00
_cell.angle_gamma   90.00
#
_symmetry.space_group_name_H-M   'P 1'
#
loop_
_entity.id
_entity.type
_entity.pdbx_description
1 polymer ?
#
loop_
_entity_poly.entity_id
_entity_poly.type
_entity_poly.pdbx_seq_one_letter_code
_entity_poly.pdbx_strand_id
1 'polypeptide(L)'
;GQYDGTIDAAIGQKMMGDTFDPYLGYINPSSRTISSHYDEDPMYYVSDPNAVWNVPFYPAGSVDGKVTTAALAGEMSMWGRFGRADGAAFDADEFLRLHPQWAWQEGYLASRPSQPWTLFAGDGTVESEE
;
A
#
# COMPACT_ATOMS: atom_id res chain seq x y z
N GLY A 1 8.00 -3.03 22.65
CA GLY A 1 7.82 -1.91 21.69
C GLY A 1 6.55 -1.16 22.01
N GLN A 2 6.21 -0.09 21.28
CA GLN A 2 5.01 0.75 21.54
C GLN A 2 3.69 -0.05 21.58
N TYR A 3 3.57 -1.13 20.80
CA TYR A 3 2.35 -1.95 20.67
C TYR A 3 2.54 -3.40 21.15
N ASP A 4 3.49 -3.64 22.04
CA ASP A 4 3.82 -5.00 22.50
C ASP A 4 2.60 -5.70 23.12
N GLY A 5 2.27 -6.90 22.62
CA GLY A 5 1.12 -7.69 23.06
C GLY A 5 -0.27 -7.08 22.82
N THR A 6 -0.37 -5.94 22.14
CA THR A 6 -1.61 -5.15 22.02
C THR A 6 -1.99 -4.80 20.58
N ILE A 7 -1.39 -5.46 19.59
CA ILE A 7 -1.73 -5.28 18.17
C ILE A 7 -3.11 -5.87 17.91
N ASP A 8 -4.11 -5.01 17.81
CA ASP A 8 -5.45 -5.33 17.31
C ASP A 8 -5.57 -5.06 15.80
N ALA A 9 -6.77 -5.23 15.24
CA ALA A 9 -7.02 -5.01 13.82
C ALA A 9 -6.70 -3.57 13.39
N ALA A 10 -7.11 -2.57 14.18
CA ALA A 10 -6.93 -1.16 13.84
C ALA A 10 -5.44 -0.76 13.87
N ILE A 11 -4.67 -1.28 14.84
CA ILE A 11 -3.21 -1.09 14.87
C ILE A 11 -2.56 -1.80 13.69
N GLY A 12 -2.99 -3.03 13.37
CA GLY A 12 -2.51 -3.75 12.19
C GLY A 12 -2.74 -2.99 10.88
N GLN A 13 -3.92 -2.41 10.69
CA GLN A 13 -4.24 -1.58 9.52
C GLN A 13 -3.33 -0.35 9.43
N LYS A 14 -3.08 0.33 10.57
CA LYS A 14 -2.15 1.47 10.64
C LYS A 14 -0.72 1.08 10.30
N MET A 15 -0.25 -0.07 10.80
CA MET A 15 1.09 -0.59 10.46
C MET A 15 1.20 -0.91 8.97
N MET A 16 0.17 -1.52 8.38
CA MET A 16 0.13 -1.80 6.93
C MET A 16 0.17 -0.53 6.08
N GLY A 17 -0.47 0.53 6.55
CA GLY A 17 -0.49 1.85 5.90
C GLY A 17 0.70 2.76 6.21
N ASP A 18 1.73 2.27 6.88
CA ASP A 18 2.85 3.12 7.30
C ASP A 18 3.70 3.60 6.13
N THR A 19 3.88 4.92 6.05
CA THR A 19 4.73 5.63 5.08
C THR A 19 5.91 6.33 5.75
N PHE A 20 6.29 5.92 6.97
CA PHE A 20 7.50 6.41 7.62
C PHE A 20 8.73 5.79 6.99
N ASP A 21 9.63 6.65 6.53
CA ASP A 21 10.88 6.23 5.91
C ASP A 21 11.99 6.20 6.98
N PRO A 22 12.42 5.01 7.43
CA PRO A 22 13.38 4.91 8.51
C PRO A 22 14.78 5.38 8.13
N TYR A 23 15.10 5.44 6.83
CA TYR A 23 16.40 5.91 6.36
C TYR A 23 16.49 7.44 6.37
N LEU A 24 15.39 8.12 6.01
CA LEU A 24 15.31 9.58 6.02
C LEU A 24 14.83 10.17 7.35
N GLY A 25 14.16 9.37 8.18
CA GLY A 25 13.70 9.77 9.51
C GLY A 25 12.44 10.64 9.50
N TYR A 26 11.66 10.63 8.43
CA TYR A 26 10.39 11.36 8.32
C TYR A 26 9.37 10.60 7.45
N ILE A 27 8.12 11.06 7.44
CA ILE A 27 7.06 10.50 6.58
C ILE A 27 7.36 10.85 5.13
N ASN A 28 7.67 9.84 4.33
CA ASN A 28 8.02 9.99 2.93
C ASN A 28 7.54 8.74 2.16
N PRO A 29 6.33 8.79 1.57
CA PRO A 29 5.84 7.72 0.72
C PRO A 29 6.86 7.41 -0.37
N SER A 30 7.39 6.19 -0.35
CA SER A 30 8.50 5.79 -1.21
C SER A 30 8.63 4.27 -1.25
N SER A 31 9.60 3.75 -2.00
CA SER A 31 9.90 2.31 -2.10
C SER A 31 10.33 1.66 -0.77
N ARG A 32 10.69 2.46 0.24
CA ARG A 32 11.32 2.01 1.49
C ARG A 32 10.36 1.98 2.69
N THR A 33 9.07 2.08 2.41
CA THR A 33 7.99 2.13 3.42
C THR A 33 7.13 0.86 3.35
N ILE A 34 6.32 0.60 4.38
CA ILE A 34 5.48 -0.62 4.43
C ILE A 34 4.39 -0.54 3.35
N SER A 35 3.62 0.56 3.33
CA SER A 35 2.80 0.91 2.18
C SER A 35 3.69 1.57 1.14
N SER A 36 4.40 0.75 0.36
CA SER A 36 5.39 1.26 -0.61
C SER A 36 4.76 2.02 -1.78
N HIS A 37 5.38 3.14 -2.17
CA HIS A 37 5.00 3.98 -3.31
C HIS A 37 6.21 4.12 -4.25
N TYR A 38 6.50 3.09 -5.08
CA TYR A 38 7.63 3.19 -6.03
C TYR A 38 7.36 4.24 -7.11
N ASP A 39 6.10 4.48 -7.42
CA ASP A 39 5.65 5.43 -8.42
C ASP A 39 5.84 6.90 -8.00
N GLU A 40 6.11 7.15 -6.72
CA GLU A 40 6.45 8.48 -6.18
C GLU A 40 7.96 8.61 -5.89
N ASP A 41 8.74 7.52 -5.96
CA ASP A 41 10.12 7.50 -5.53
C ASP A 41 11.10 7.78 -6.70
N PRO A 42 11.88 8.88 -6.65
CA PRO A 42 12.89 9.19 -7.65
C PRO A 42 14.14 8.29 -7.58
N MET A 43 14.20 7.35 -6.63
CA MET A 43 15.28 6.37 -6.43
C MET A 43 16.65 6.97 -6.07
N TYR A 44 16.70 8.16 -5.45
CA TYR A 44 17.97 8.78 -5.03
C TYR A 44 18.78 7.94 -4.03
N TYR A 45 18.11 7.07 -3.28
CA TYR A 45 18.69 6.27 -2.20
C TYR A 45 18.69 4.77 -2.52
N VAL A 46 18.47 4.38 -3.77
CA VAL A 46 18.57 2.97 -4.17
C VAL A 46 20.04 2.52 -4.10
N SER A 47 20.30 1.46 -3.35
CA SER A 47 21.65 0.95 -3.13
C SER A 47 22.03 -0.19 -4.07
N ASP A 48 21.06 -0.96 -4.57
CA ASP A 48 21.27 -2.06 -5.49
C ASP A 48 20.89 -1.68 -6.93
N PRO A 49 21.86 -1.54 -7.85
CA PRO A 49 21.60 -1.26 -9.25
C PRO A 49 20.95 -2.43 -10.02
N ASN A 50 20.73 -3.58 -9.39
CA ASN A 50 20.02 -4.73 -9.95
C ASN A 50 18.66 -5.00 -9.30
N ALA A 51 18.19 -4.15 -8.38
CA ALA A 51 16.88 -4.33 -7.77
C ALA A 51 15.75 -4.22 -8.82
N VAL A 52 14.69 -5.01 -8.61
CA VAL A 52 13.66 -5.30 -9.63
C VAL A 52 12.83 -4.08 -10.05
N TRP A 53 12.83 -2.98 -9.26
CA TRP A 53 12.11 -1.73 -9.54
C TRP A 53 12.95 -0.49 -9.24
N ASN A 54 14.22 -0.49 -9.64
CA ASN A 54 15.16 0.58 -9.33
C ASN A 54 15.18 1.75 -10.34
N VAL A 55 14.28 1.75 -11.32
CA VAL A 55 14.10 2.88 -12.24
C VAL A 55 13.21 3.92 -11.57
N PRO A 56 13.54 5.23 -11.61
CA PRO A 56 12.73 6.28 -10.99
C PRO A 56 11.26 6.21 -11.37
N PHE A 57 10.40 6.38 -10.36
CA PHE A 57 8.95 6.39 -10.47
C PHE A 57 8.39 5.10 -11.07
N TYR A 58 8.97 3.93 -10.76
CA TYR A 58 8.45 2.67 -11.30
C TYR A 58 6.99 2.47 -10.85
N PRO A 59 6.01 2.19 -11.74
CA PRO A 59 4.60 2.05 -11.39
C PRO A 59 4.30 0.75 -10.62
N ALA A 60 4.83 0.65 -9.41
CA ALA A 60 4.69 -0.46 -8.49
C ALA A 60 4.52 0.06 -7.05
N GLY A 61 4.14 -0.84 -6.15
CA GLY A 61 3.95 -0.50 -4.74
C GLY A 61 2.85 -1.32 -4.10
N SER A 62 2.33 -0.82 -2.99
CA SER A 62 1.18 -1.40 -2.31
C SER A 62 -0.05 -1.40 -3.22
N VAL A 63 -0.72 -2.55 -3.31
CA VAL A 63 -1.93 -2.73 -4.14
C VAL A 63 -3.12 -3.26 -3.35
N ASP A 64 -2.88 -3.66 -2.10
CA ASP A 64 -3.89 -4.00 -1.12
C ASP A 64 -3.31 -3.93 0.31
N GLY A 65 -4.21 -4.04 1.29
CA GLY A 65 -3.87 -4.33 2.69
C GLY A 65 -4.81 -5.41 3.23
N LYS A 66 -4.29 -6.29 4.09
CA LYS A 66 -5.10 -7.36 4.72
C LYS A 66 -4.68 -7.55 6.17
N VAL A 67 -5.65 -7.62 7.07
CA VAL A 67 -5.43 -7.79 8.51
C VAL A 67 -6.45 -8.76 9.05
N THR A 68 -6.02 -9.70 9.89
CA THR A 68 -6.91 -10.55 10.66
C THR A 68 -6.42 -10.64 12.10
N THR A 69 -7.31 -10.99 13.02
CA THR A 69 -6.99 -11.26 14.42
C THR A 69 -7.25 -12.73 14.72
N ALA A 70 -6.82 -13.22 15.89
CA ALA A 70 -7.11 -14.60 16.28
C ALA A 70 -8.62 -14.91 16.31
N ALA A 71 -9.44 -13.95 16.75
CA ALA A 71 -10.90 -14.09 16.76
C ALA A 71 -11.47 -14.15 15.33
N LEU A 72 -11.10 -13.18 14.47
CA LEU A 72 -11.56 -13.15 13.07
C LEU A 72 -11.10 -14.38 12.29
N ALA A 73 -9.88 -14.85 12.49
CA ALA A 73 -9.38 -16.07 11.87
C ALA A 73 -10.18 -17.32 12.27
N GLY A 74 -10.66 -17.38 13.53
CA GLY A 74 -11.56 -18.43 14.00
C GLY A 74 -12.91 -18.46 13.26
N GLU A 75 -13.29 -17.34 12.65
CA GLU A 75 -14.53 -17.16 11.89
C GLU A 75 -14.27 -17.10 10.37
N MET A 76 -13.04 -17.37 9.91
CA MET A 76 -12.62 -17.22 8.51
C MET A 76 -12.82 -15.80 7.94
N SER A 77 -12.69 -14.80 8.81
CA SER A 77 -12.92 -13.39 8.51
C SER A 77 -11.61 -12.60 8.44
N MET A 78 -11.60 -11.50 7.68
CA MET A 78 -10.47 -10.57 7.62
C MET A 78 -10.91 -9.15 7.23
N TRP A 79 -10.14 -8.16 7.65
CA TRP A 79 -10.16 -6.82 7.06
C TRP A 79 -9.33 -6.82 5.77
N GLY A 80 -9.84 -6.18 4.73
CA GLY A 80 -9.15 -5.97 3.47
C GLY A 80 -9.37 -4.57 2.93
N ARG A 81 -8.37 -4.04 2.24
CA ARG A 81 -8.44 -2.79 1.49
C ARG A 81 -7.90 -3.02 0.09
N PHE A 82 -8.63 -2.59 -0.93
CA PHE A 82 -8.15 -2.58 -2.31
C PHE A 82 -7.45 -1.24 -2.62
N GLY A 83 -6.33 -1.28 -3.33
CA GLY A 83 -5.46 -0.11 -3.51
C GLY A 83 -4.42 -0.02 -2.39
N ARG A 84 -3.75 1.13 -2.27
CA ARG A 84 -2.67 1.27 -1.29
C ARG A 84 -3.20 1.12 0.13
N ALA A 85 -2.42 0.45 0.97
CA ALA A 85 -2.81 0.19 2.35
C ALA A 85 -2.97 1.48 3.17
N ASP A 86 -2.14 2.49 2.90
CA ASP A 86 -2.25 3.84 3.50
C ASP A 86 -3.50 4.61 3.05
N GLY A 87 -4.03 4.27 1.87
CA GLY A 87 -5.22 4.84 1.29
C GLY A 87 -5.03 5.91 0.26
N ALA A 88 -3.79 6.22 -0.10
CA ALA A 88 -3.54 7.08 -1.23
C ALA A 88 -4.10 6.44 -2.51
N ALA A 89 -4.74 7.25 -3.34
CA ALA A 89 -5.16 6.83 -4.66
C ALA A 89 -3.95 6.81 -5.61
N PHE A 90 -3.96 5.90 -6.56
CA PHE A 90 -3.07 5.91 -7.71
C PHE A 90 -3.89 6.25 -8.95
N ASP A 91 -3.60 7.40 -9.57
CA ASP A 91 -4.19 7.81 -10.84
C ASP A 91 -3.21 7.49 -11.97
N ALA A 92 -3.52 6.46 -12.77
CA ALA A 92 -2.65 6.00 -13.83
C ALA A 92 -2.50 7.05 -14.95
N ASP A 93 -3.56 7.79 -15.29
CA ASP A 93 -3.52 8.75 -16.39
C ASP A 93 -2.64 9.96 -15.99
N GLU A 94 -2.82 10.46 -14.77
CA GLU A 94 -1.98 11.54 -14.23
C GLU A 94 -0.52 11.09 -14.05
N PHE A 95 -0.31 9.87 -13.54
CA PHE A 95 1.01 9.29 -13.41
C PHE A 95 1.74 9.21 -14.77
N LEU A 96 1.08 8.68 -15.81
CA LEU A 96 1.68 8.58 -17.14
C LEU A 96 1.93 9.96 -17.78
N ARG A 97 1.09 10.96 -17.48
CA ARG A 97 1.30 12.35 -17.90
C ARG A 97 2.55 12.96 -17.25
N LEU A 98 2.80 12.68 -15.97
CA LEU A 98 3.97 13.17 -15.22
C LEU A 98 5.25 12.37 -15.54
N HIS A 99 5.10 11.08 -15.88
CA HIS A 99 6.20 10.14 -16.08
C HIS A 99 6.14 9.45 -17.46
N PRO A 100 6.41 10.22 -18.55
CA PRO A 100 6.26 9.71 -19.91
C PRO A 100 7.21 8.55 -20.26
N GLN A 101 8.24 8.29 -19.46
CA GLN A 101 9.08 7.09 -19.60
C GLN A 101 8.28 5.77 -19.45
N TRP A 102 7.12 5.83 -18.79
CA TRP A 102 6.23 4.70 -18.58
C TRP A 102 5.02 4.69 -19.53
N ALA A 103 4.91 5.65 -20.46
CA ALA A 103 3.77 5.80 -21.37
C ALA A 103 3.47 4.55 -22.21
N TRP A 104 4.44 3.66 -22.41
CA TRP A 104 4.21 2.38 -23.08
C TRP A 104 3.21 1.45 -22.35
N GLN A 105 2.90 1.73 -21.08
CA GLN A 105 1.88 1.03 -20.30
C GLN A 105 0.47 1.63 -20.43
N GLU A 106 0.30 2.69 -21.23
CA GLU A 106 -1.02 3.28 -21.49
C GLU A 106 -2.02 2.20 -21.94
N GLY A 107 -3.21 2.19 -21.32
CA GLY A 107 -4.23 1.17 -21.54
C GLY A 107 -4.03 -0.16 -20.79
N TYR A 108 -2.86 -0.39 -20.19
CA TYR A 108 -2.57 -1.58 -19.36
C TYR A 108 -2.41 -1.24 -17.87
N LEU A 109 -1.88 -0.05 -17.57
CA LEU A 109 -1.74 0.43 -16.21
C LEU A 109 -3.09 0.93 -15.69
N ALA A 110 -3.60 0.28 -14.65
CA ALA A 110 -4.90 0.60 -14.07
C ALA A 110 -4.79 1.55 -12.88
N SER A 111 -5.65 2.56 -12.84
CA SER A 111 -5.85 3.39 -11.65
C SER A 111 -6.35 2.57 -10.47
N ARG A 112 -5.96 2.97 -9.26
CA ARG A 112 -6.40 2.38 -7.99
C ARG A 112 -6.96 3.50 -7.12
N PRO A 113 -8.27 3.79 -7.19
CA PRO A 113 -8.88 4.80 -6.34
C PRO A 113 -8.77 4.42 -4.86
N SER A 114 -8.80 5.40 -3.97
CA SER A 114 -8.90 5.15 -2.53
C SER A 114 -10.17 4.35 -2.23
N GLN A 115 -10.05 3.36 -1.36
CA GLN A 115 -11.16 2.54 -0.85
C GLN A 115 -11.07 2.48 0.68
N PRO A 116 -12.17 2.28 1.40
CA PRO A 116 -12.15 2.06 2.84
C PRO A 116 -11.58 0.67 3.16
N TRP A 117 -11.16 0.46 4.41
CA TRP A 117 -11.02 -0.89 4.92
C TRP A 117 -12.41 -1.55 5.00
N THR A 118 -12.47 -2.81 4.64
CA THR A 118 -13.71 -3.58 4.55
C THR A 118 -13.52 -4.92 5.24
N LEU A 119 -14.40 -5.24 6.16
CA LEU A 119 -14.50 -6.54 6.79
C LEU A 119 -15.17 -7.50 5.81
N PHE A 120 -14.47 -8.59 5.50
CA PHE A 120 -14.99 -9.73 4.77
C PHE A 120 -15.22 -10.84 5.79
N ALA A 121 -16.49 -11.11 6.12
CA ALA A 121 -16.86 -12.16 7.05
C ALA A 121 -16.87 -13.53 6.36
N GLY A 122 -16.53 -14.58 7.11
CA GLY A 122 -16.53 -15.96 6.59
C GLY A 122 -17.89 -16.46 6.10
N ASP A 123 -18.98 -15.82 6.50
CA ASP A 123 -20.36 -16.10 6.03
C ASP A 123 -20.73 -15.36 4.74
N GLY A 124 -19.82 -14.53 4.20
CA GLY A 124 -20.02 -13.74 2.99
C GLY A 124 -20.55 -12.32 3.23
N THR A 125 -20.80 -11.93 4.49
CA THR A 125 -21.16 -10.54 4.83
C THR A 125 -19.97 -9.60 4.60
N VAL A 126 -20.26 -8.39 4.13
CA VAL A 126 -19.25 -7.37 3.81
C VAL A 126 -19.63 -6.06 4.48
N GLU A 127 -18.74 -5.49 5.29
CA GLU A 127 -18.94 -4.24 6.03
C GLU A 127 -17.74 -3.30 5.83
N SER A 128 -17.94 -2.10 5.30
CA SER A 128 -16.87 -1.11 5.10
C SER A 128 -16.84 -0.09 6.22
N GLU A 129 -15.64 0.38 6.57
CA GLU A 129 -15.48 1.59 7.39
C GLU A 129 -16.09 2.80 6.66
N GLU A 130 -16.69 3.73 7.42
CA GLU A 130 -17.25 4.99 6.91
C GLU A 130 -16.18 6.01 6.48
#